data_AF-A0A5C5X9Z3-F1
#
_entry.id   AF-A0A5C5X9Z3-F1
#
_cell.length_a   1.000
_cell.length_b   1.000
_cell.length_c   1.000
_cell.angle_alpha   90.00
_cell.angle_beta   90.00
_cell.angle_gamma   90.00
#
_symmetry.space_group_name_H-M   'P 1'
#
loop_
_entity.id
_entity.type
_entity.pdbx_description
1 polymer ?
#
loop_
_entity_poly.entity_id
_entity_poly.type
_entity_poly.pdbx_seq_one_letter_code
_entity_poly.pdbx_strand_id
1 'polypeptide(L)'
;MAVAVGVSRSTVQKVWRDNGLKPHRIKTFKVSNDPDFAEKLVDVVGLYLNPPEHALVLSCDEKSQIQALDRTQKSLPKFPGRLGTLTHDYKRHGTTTLFAALKVADGTLITQCQQQHHRHQEWIKFLQQIDRKQLPAWNCI
;
A
#
# COMPACT_ATOMS: atom_id res chain seq x y z
N MET A 1 -12.46 -25.87 18.50
CA MET A 1 -11.36 -26.85 18.42
C MET A 1 -11.40 -27.83 19.59
N ALA A 2 -11.12 -27.43 20.83
CA ALA A 2 -11.10 -28.33 22.00
C ALA A 2 -12.35 -29.22 22.15
N VAL A 3 -13.56 -28.64 22.09
CA VAL A 3 -14.83 -29.39 22.11
C VAL A 3 -14.97 -30.35 20.93
N ALA A 4 -14.58 -29.91 19.73
CA ALA A 4 -14.72 -30.70 18.50
C ALA A 4 -13.83 -31.94 18.47
N VAL A 5 -12.73 -31.94 19.23
CA VAL A 5 -11.79 -33.08 19.34
C VAL A 5 -11.78 -33.72 20.73
N GLY A 6 -12.69 -33.32 21.63
CA GLY A 6 -12.84 -33.94 22.95
C GLY A 6 -11.67 -33.78 23.91
N VAL A 7 -10.83 -32.74 23.76
CA VAL A 7 -9.65 -32.51 24.62
C VAL A 7 -9.75 -31.21 25.41
N SER A 8 -8.91 -31.09 26.43
CA SER A 8 -8.82 -29.86 27.22
C SER A 8 -8.26 -28.69 26.39
N ARG A 9 -8.60 -27.47 26.80
CA ARG A 9 -8.07 -26.23 26.19
C ARG A 9 -6.53 -26.18 26.25
N SER A 10 -5.92 -26.67 27.33
CA SER A 10 -4.46 -26.66 27.52
C SER A 10 -3.76 -27.59 26.53
N THR A 11 -4.35 -28.77 26.25
CA THR A 11 -3.82 -29.69 25.23
C THR A 11 -3.79 -29.03 23.85
N VAL A 12 -4.87 -28.35 23.45
CA VAL A 12 -4.89 -27.60 22.17
C VAL A 12 -3.84 -26.50 22.12
N GLN A 13 -3.68 -25.73 23.21
CA GLN A 13 -2.69 -24.65 23.27
C GLN A 13 -1.25 -25.16 23.18
N LYS A 14 -0.95 -26.29 23.82
CA LYS A 14 0.36 -26.95 23.74
C LYS A 14 0.66 -27.37 22.29
N VAL A 15 -0.27 -28.08 21.66
CA VAL A 15 -0.14 -28.51 20.26
C VAL A 15 0.07 -27.31 19.33
N TRP A 16 -0.68 -26.22 19.51
CA TRP A 16 -0.49 -25.01 18.72
C TRP A 16 0.89 -24.38 18.93
N ARG A 17 1.38 -24.30 20.17
CA ARG A 17 2.69 -23.75 20.48
C ARG A 17 3.80 -24.59 19.86
N ASP A 18 3.73 -25.91 20.01
CA ASP A 18 4.74 -26.85 19.54
C ASP A 18 4.84 -26.84 17.99
N ASN A 19 3.74 -26.54 17.30
CA ASN A 19 3.68 -26.43 15.84
C ASN A 19 3.76 -24.98 15.32
N GLY A 20 3.99 -23.99 16.19
CA GLY A 20 4.04 -22.57 15.82
C GLY A 20 2.72 -22.02 15.26
N LEU A 21 1.61 -22.71 15.46
CA LEU A 21 0.28 -22.29 15.02
C LEU A 21 -0.16 -21.06 15.83
N LYS A 22 -0.60 -20.02 15.13
CA LYS A 22 -1.07 -18.77 15.72
C LYS A 22 -2.48 -18.45 15.23
N PRO A 23 -3.53 -19.12 15.75
CA PRO A 23 -4.90 -18.97 15.23
C PRO A 23 -5.49 -17.57 15.39
N HIS A 24 -4.93 -16.76 16.29
CA HIS A 24 -5.28 -15.34 16.44
C HIS A 24 -4.71 -14.46 15.32
N ARG A 25 -3.75 -14.97 14.52
CA ARG A 25 -3.24 -14.27 13.35
C ARG A 25 -4.10 -14.61 12.16
N ILE A 26 -4.79 -13.61 11.65
CA ILE A 26 -5.50 -13.69 10.39
C ILE A 26 -4.58 -13.14 9.32
N LYS A 27 -4.34 -13.92 8.27
CA LYS A 27 -3.72 -13.43 7.04
C LYS A 27 -4.79 -13.46 5.96
N THR A 28 -5.02 -12.31 5.34
CA THR A 28 -5.83 -12.22 4.13
C THR A 28 -4.92 -12.43 2.93
N PHE A 29 -5.46 -13.05 1.90
CA PHE A 29 -4.79 -13.21 0.61
C PHE A 29 -5.80 -12.87 -0.48
N LYS A 30 -5.31 -12.31 -1.58
CA LYS A 30 -6.14 -11.98 -2.75
C LYS A 30 -5.73 -12.95 -3.85
N VAL A 31 -6.67 -13.77 -4.30
CA VAL A 31 -6.48 -14.67 -5.45
C VAL A 31 -7.34 -14.15 -6.58
N SER A 32 -6.76 -14.11 -7.78
CA SER A 32 -7.52 -13.86 -8.99
C SER A 32 -8.16 -15.17 -9.45
N ASN A 33 -9.42 -15.13 -9.87
CA ASN A 33 -10.09 -16.27 -10.52
C ASN A 33 -9.82 -16.33 -12.03
N ASP A 34 -8.92 -15.48 -12.52
CA ASP A 34 -8.48 -15.44 -13.91
C ASP A 34 -7.68 -16.72 -14.24
N PRO A 35 -8.14 -17.55 -15.20
CA PRO A 35 -7.44 -18.77 -15.60
C PRO A 35 -5.98 -18.52 -16.00
N ASP A 36 -5.69 -17.34 -16.55
CA ASP A 36 -4.37 -16.96 -17.07
C ASP A 36 -3.60 -16.08 -16.07
N PHE A 37 -4.02 -16.05 -14.78
CA PHE A 37 -3.44 -15.15 -13.79
C PHE A 37 -1.91 -15.29 -13.67
N ALA A 38 -1.41 -16.53 -13.67
CA ALA A 38 0.02 -16.79 -13.51
C ALA A 38 0.84 -16.24 -14.69
N GLU A 39 0.32 -16.40 -15.91
CA GLU A 39 0.96 -15.87 -17.13
C GLU A 39 0.97 -14.34 -17.12
N LYS A 40 -0.18 -13.71 -16.88
CA LYS A 40 -0.29 -12.24 -16.79
C LYS A 40 0.59 -11.65 -15.69
N LEU A 41 0.70 -12.35 -14.55
CA LEU A 41 1.58 -11.95 -13.47
C LEU A 41 3.04 -11.97 -13.92
N VAL A 42 3.47 -13.03 -14.60
CA VAL A 42 4.84 -13.15 -15.13
C VAL A 42 5.12 -12.04 -16.14
N ASP A 43 4.18 -11.72 -17.03
CA ASP A 43 4.34 -10.65 -18.00
C ASP A 43 4.52 -9.28 -17.33
N VAL A 44 3.65 -8.94 -16.36
CA VAL A 44 3.72 -7.66 -15.63
C VAL A 44 4.99 -7.57 -14.80
N VAL A 45 5.37 -8.64 -14.09
CA VAL A 45 6.61 -8.67 -13.31
C VAL A 45 7.83 -8.62 -14.22
N GLY A 46 7.75 -9.23 -15.41
CA GLY A 46 8.77 -9.17 -16.45
C GLY A 46 9.09 -7.74 -16.85
N LEU A 47 8.07 -6.86 -16.98
CA LEU A 47 8.28 -5.43 -17.26
C LEU A 47 9.06 -4.71 -16.14
N TYR A 48 8.94 -5.16 -14.90
CA TYR A 48 9.69 -4.57 -13.78
C TYR A 48 11.14 -5.03 -13.72
N LEU A 49 11.39 -6.29 -14.05
CA LEU A 49 12.72 -6.90 -13.96
C LEU A 49 13.58 -6.64 -15.20
N ASN A 50 12.97 -6.69 -16.38
CA ASN A 50 13.64 -6.53 -17.66
C ASN A 50 12.76 -5.67 -18.59
N PRO A 51 12.70 -4.35 -18.36
CA PRO A 51 11.92 -3.45 -19.20
C PRO A 51 12.46 -3.45 -20.64
N PRO A 52 11.60 -3.27 -21.66
CA PRO A 52 12.06 -3.11 -23.04
C PRO A 52 13.04 -1.94 -23.20
N GLU A 53 13.88 -2.02 -24.24
CA GLU A 53 14.83 -0.96 -24.53
C GLU A 53 14.12 0.38 -24.80
N HIS A 54 14.67 1.46 -24.25
CA HIS A 54 14.08 2.81 -24.31
C HIS A 54 12.67 2.94 -23.73
N ALA A 55 12.18 1.98 -22.94
CA ALA A 55 10.88 2.06 -22.30
C ALA A 55 10.94 2.67 -20.89
N LEU A 56 9.95 3.50 -20.57
CA LEU A 56 9.70 3.99 -19.21
C LEU A 56 8.60 3.13 -18.56
N VAL A 57 8.93 2.48 -17.44
CA VAL A 57 7.95 1.71 -16.66
C VAL A 57 7.55 2.47 -15.40
N LEU A 58 6.26 2.82 -15.34
CA LEU A 58 5.64 3.49 -14.19
C LEU A 58 4.60 2.57 -13.56
N SER A 59 4.70 2.34 -12.26
CA SER A 59 3.66 1.70 -11.46
C SER A 59 2.81 2.78 -10.81
N CYS A 60 1.59 2.95 -11.31
CA CYS A 60 0.66 3.98 -10.85
C CYS A 60 -0.40 3.37 -9.93
N ASP A 61 -0.66 4.03 -8.80
CA ASP A 61 -1.74 3.62 -7.88
C ASP A 61 -2.39 4.85 -7.22
N GLU A 62 -3.56 4.62 -6.65
CA GLU A 62 -4.31 5.59 -5.89
C GLU A 62 -4.60 5.09 -4.48
N LYS A 63 -4.32 5.94 -3.51
CA LYS A 63 -4.74 5.73 -2.13
C LYS A 63 -5.78 6.78 -1.77
N SER A 64 -7.05 6.41 -1.92
CA SER A 64 -8.18 7.26 -1.57
C SER A 64 -8.43 7.31 -0.06
N GLN A 65 -9.21 8.32 0.35
CA GLN A 65 -9.74 8.51 1.71
C GLN A 65 -8.69 8.49 2.82
N ILE A 66 -7.48 8.98 2.54
CA ILE A 66 -6.45 9.18 3.56
C ILE A 66 -6.94 10.25 4.52
N GLN A 67 -7.16 9.89 5.78
CA GLN A 67 -7.60 10.84 6.79
C GLN A 67 -6.43 11.76 7.19
N ALA A 68 -6.61 13.06 7.03
CA ALA A 68 -5.66 14.06 7.52
C ALA A 68 -5.93 14.28 9.01
N LEU A 69 -5.24 13.51 9.84
CA LEU A 69 -5.37 13.52 11.30
C LEU A 69 -4.16 14.18 11.94
N ASP A 70 -4.42 15.17 12.79
CA ASP A 70 -3.43 15.70 13.72
C ASP A 70 -3.78 15.36 15.15
N ARG A 71 -2.75 15.24 16.00
CA ARG A 71 -2.94 15.07 17.44
C ARG A 71 -3.32 16.40 18.06
N THR A 72 -4.28 16.38 18.98
CA THR A 72 -4.75 17.59 19.67
C THR A 72 -3.66 18.26 20.50
N GLN A 73 -2.70 17.48 21.01
CA GLN A 73 -1.57 17.96 21.79
C GLN A 73 -0.25 17.43 21.22
N LYS A 74 0.81 18.24 21.31
CA LYS A 74 2.18 17.82 20.94
C LYS A 74 2.65 16.69 21.85
N SER A 75 3.23 15.65 21.26
CA SER A 75 3.91 14.61 22.03
C SER A 75 5.11 15.20 22.75
N LEU A 76 5.36 14.74 23.98
CA LEU A 76 6.55 15.14 24.72
C LEU A 76 7.82 14.55 24.08
N PRO A 77 9.00 15.21 24.25
CA PRO A 77 10.26 14.71 23.72
C PRO A 77 10.54 13.27 24.17
N LYS A 78 11.05 12.45 23.24
CA LYS A 78 11.51 11.09 23.54
C LYS A 78 12.88 11.16 24.20
N PHE A 79 13.10 10.36 25.24
CA PHE A 79 14.41 10.13 25.86
C PHE A 79 14.52 8.68 26.33
N PRO A 80 15.73 8.15 26.56
CA PRO A 80 15.90 6.77 27.01
C PRO A 80 15.05 6.45 28.26
N GLY A 81 14.25 5.39 28.18
CA GLY A 81 13.30 5.01 29.24
C GLY A 81 11.89 5.61 29.11
N ARG A 82 11.64 6.49 28.14
CA ARG A 82 10.30 7.05 27.86
C ARG A 82 9.88 6.84 26.41
N LEU A 83 8.80 6.07 26.24
CA LEU A 83 8.14 5.91 24.94
C LEU A 83 7.40 7.19 24.53
N GLY A 84 7.23 7.38 23.22
CA GLY A 84 6.44 8.49 22.69
C GLY A 84 4.98 8.38 23.15
N THR A 85 4.42 9.50 23.61
CA THR A 85 3.02 9.58 24.03
C THR A 85 2.18 10.22 22.93
N LEU A 86 1.03 9.64 22.61
CA LEU A 86 0.05 10.17 21.66
C LEU A 86 -1.28 10.35 22.40
N THR A 87 -1.91 11.52 22.24
CA THR A 87 -3.27 11.71 22.74
C THR A 87 -4.25 10.86 21.94
N HIS A 88 -5.24 10.30 22.65
CA HIS A 88 -6.35 9.59 22.02
C HIS A 88 -7.17 10.55 21.11
N ASP A 89 -7.33 11.80 21.55
CA ASP A 89 -8.06 12.81 20.80
C ASP A 89 -7.30 13.31 19.57
N TYR A 90 -8.04 13.57 18.50
CA TYR A 90 -7.51 14.01 17.21
C TYR A 90 -8.34 15.15 16.63
N LYS A 91 -7.67 16.00 15.82
CA LYS A 91 -8.33 16.99 14.97
C LYS A 91 -8.42 16.43 13.56
N ARG A 92 -9.62 16.50 12.98
CA ARG A 92 -9.90 16.00 11.63
C ARG A 92 -9.82 17.17 10.64
N HIS A 93 -8.90 17.10 9.69
CA HIS A 93 -8.73 18.09 8.63
C HIS A 93 -9.38 17.65 7.30
N GLY A 94 -10.26 16.64 7.37
CA GLY A 94 -10.90 16.02 6.22
C GLY A 94 -10.16 14.78 5.72
N THR A 95 -10.34 14.49 4.44
CA THR A 95 -9.73 13.36 3.75
C THR A 95 -9.05 13.83 2.48
N THR A 96 -7.92 13.22 2.12
CA THR A 96 -7.25 13.43 0.84
C THR A 96 -7.13 12.13 0.06
N THR A 97 -6.97 12.24 -1.25
CA THR A 97 -6.59 11.11 -2.11
C THR A 97 -5.19 11.36 -2.64
N LEU A 98 -4.31 10.38 -2.45
CA LEU A 98 -2.96 10.39 -3.01
C LEU A 98 -2.97 9.62 -4.32
N PHE A 99 -2.55 10.27 -5.39
CA PHE A 99 -2.12 9.59 -6.61
C PHE A 99 -0.60 9.52 -6.63
N ALA A 100 -0.07 8.35 -6.96
CA ALA A 100 1.36 8.11 -7.01
C ALA A 100 1.72 7.30 -8.26
N ALA A 101 2.83 7.69 -8.89
CA ALA A 101 3.47 6.92 -9.94
C ALA A 101 4.93 6.69 -9.54
N LEU A 102 5.28 5.42 -9.35
CA LEU A 102 6.62 4.97 -9.05
C LEU A 102 7.34 4.65 -10.35
N LYS A 103 8.47 5.30 -10.60
CA LYS A 103 9.41 4.90 -11.64
C LYS A 103 10.19 3.69 -11.17
N VAL A 104 9.93 2.55 -11.80
CA VAL A 104 10.42 1.24 -11.33
C VAL A 104 11.96 1.15 -11.37
N ALA A 105 12.58 1.79 -12.36
CA ALA A 105 14.03 1.71 -12.58
C ALA A 105 14.87 2.38 -11.47
N ASP A 106 14.40 3.47 -10.87
CA ASP A 106 15.20 4.28 -9.93
C ASP A 106 14.48 4.59 -8.59
N GLY A 107 13.22 4.19 -8.46
CA GLY A 107 12.44 4.42 -7.24
C GLY A 107 11.88 5.84 -7.10
N THR A 108 12.01 6.69 -8.10
CA THR A 108 11.48 8.08 -8.06
C THR A 108 9.96 8.07 -8.04
N LEU A 109 9.37 8.94 -7.23
CA LEU A 109 7.92 9.08 -7.08
C LEU A 109 7.40 10.40 -7.66
N ILE A 110 6.38 10.31 -8.51
CA ILE A 110 5.55 11.44 -8.92
C ILE A 110 4.25 11.35 -8.13
N THR A 111 3.98 12.35 -7.30
CA THR A 111 2.82 12.31 -6.41
C THR A 111 1.95 13.55 -6.56
N GLN A 112 0.64 13.38 -6.37
CA GLN A 112 -0.32 14.46 -6.28
C GLN A 112 -1.36 14.15 -5.22
N CYS A 113 -1.58 15.10 -4.29
CA CYS A 113 -2.69 15.02 -3.33
C CYS A 113 -3.89 15.80 -3.88
N GLN A 114 -5.07 15.20 -3.85
CA GLN A 114 -6.35 15.82 -4.21
C GLN A 114 -7.21 16.02 -2.97
N GLN A 115 -7.80 17.21 -2.83
CA GLN A 115 -8.51 17.60 -1.59
C GLN A 115 -9.98 17.20 -1.56
N GLN A 116 -10.67 17.12 -2.71
CA GLN A 116 -12.15 17.11 -2.69
C GLN A 116 -12.79 15.90 -3.39
N HIS A 117 -12.19 15.36 -4.45
CA HIS A 117 -12.87 14.37 -5.28
C HIS A 117 -11.96 13.23 -5.70
N HIS A 118 -12.48 12.00 -5.55
CA HIS A 118 -11.91 10.78 -6.11
C HIS A 118 -12.80 10.33 -7.27
N ARG A 119 -12.52 10.88 -8.46
CA ARG A 119 -13.22 10.57 -9.71
C ARG A 119 -12.20 10.21 -10.77
N HIS A 120 -12.58 9.39 -11.74
CA HIS A 120 -11.70 9.02 -12.87
C HIS A 120 -11.14 10.25 -13.62
N GLN A 121 -11.85 11.39 -13.63
CA GLN A 121 -11.37 12.64 -14.23
C GLN A 121 -10.10 13.16 -13.55
N GLU A 122 -10.00 13.05 -12.23
CA GLU A 122 -8.81 13.48 -11.48
C GLU A 122 -7.64 12.53 -11.73
N TRP A 123 -7.92 11.24 -11.91
CA TRP A 123 -6.93 10.25 -12.34
C TRP A 123 -6.37 10.58 -13.73
N ILE A 124 -7.24 10.88 -14.71
CA ILE A 124 -6.80 11.27 -16.06
C ILE A 124 -5.93 12.53 -16.01
N LYS A 125 -6.29 13.54 -15.21
CA LYS A 125 -5.45 14.75 -15.03
C LYS A 125 -4.07 14.41 -14.46
N PHE A 126 -3.99 13.45 -13.53
CA PHE A 126 -2.73 12.97 -12.98
C PHE A 126 -1.89 12.26 -14.06
N LEU A 127 -2.50 11.40 -14.88
CA LEU A 127 -1.82 10.76 -16.01
C LEU A 127 -1.29 11.80 -17.01
N GLN A 128 -2.07 12.83 -17.34
CA GLN A 128 -1.61 13.93 -18.20
C GLN A 128 -0.47 14.75 -17.54
N GLN A 129 -0.43 14.84 -16.21
CA GLN A 129 0.69 15.48 -15.52
C GLN A 129 1.96 14.65 -15.61
N ILE A 130 1.86 13.32 -15.47
CA ILE A 130 2.97 12.39 -15.66
C ILE A 130 3.52 12.57 -17.08
N ASP A 131 2.64 12.51 -18.07
CA ASP A 131 2.98 12.66 -19.48
C ASP A 131 3.79 13.95 -19.72
N ARG A 132 3.26 15.11 -19.32
CA ARG A 132 3.96 16.41 -19.42
C ARG A 132 5.31 16.45 -18.70
N LYS A 133 5.46 15.77 -17.57
CA LYS A 133 6.72 15.76 -16.78
C LYS A 133 7.79 14.86 -17.38
N GLN A 134 7.39 13.79 -18.06
CA GLN A 134 8.31 12.81 -18.66
C GLN A 134 8.64 13.12 -20.13
N LEU A 135 7.94 14.08 -20.74
CA LEU A 135 8.13 14.53 -22.11
C LEU A 135 9.21 15.63 -22.41
N PRO A 136 10.30 15.88 -21.65
CA PRO A 136 11.33 16.81 -22.15
C PRO A 136 12.23 16.26 -23.27
N ALA A 137 12.10 14.99 -23.72
CA ALA A 137 13.09 14.34 -24.59
C ALA A 137 12.56 13.58 -25.83
N TRP A 138 11.26 13.67 -26.14
CA TRP A 138 10.68 13.01 -27.33
C TRP A 138 10.23 14.02 -28.40
N ASN A 139 10.94 15.13 -28.55
CA ASN A 139 10.84 15.91 -29.78
C ASN A 139 11.71 15.22 -30.85
N CYS A 140 11.04 14.82 -31.94
CA CYS A 140 11.58 14.33 -33.20
C CYS A 140 12.08 12.87 -33.21
N ILE A 141 11.22 11.96 -33.67
CA ILE A 141 11.37 11.31 -34.99
C ILE A 141 9.98 11.29 -35.66
#